data_AF-A0A6I2FS44-F1
#
_entry.id   AF-A0A6I2FS44-F1
#
_cell.length_a   1.000
_cell.length_b   1.000
_cell.length_c   1.000
_cell.angle_alpha   90.00
_cell.angle_beta   90.00
_cell.angle_gamma   90.00
#
_symmetry.space_group_name_H-M   'P 1'
#
loop_
_entity.id
_entity.type
_entity.pdbx_description
1 polymer ?
#
loop_
_entity_poly.entity_id
_entity_poly.type
_entity_poly.pdbx_seq_one_letter_code
_entity_poly.pdbx_strand_id
1 'polypeptide(L)' 'MVLDKALDKAYESKSVKEILSAPPSALAGLTEKHDTQLLAALGIKTIADLGNNKYFQLAATLMELAAKEG' A
#
# COMPACT_ATOMS: atom_id res chain seq x y z
N MET A 1 -0.86 -14.56 7.52
CA MET A 1 -1.73 -13.55 6.89
C MET A 1 -1.77 -13.88 5.41
N VAL A 2 -2.93 -14.28 4.89
CA VAL A 2 -3.05 -14.69 3.49
C VAL A 2 -3.13 -13.41 2.65
N LEU A 3 -2.09 -13.16 1.84
CA LEU A 3 -1.98 -11.97 0.99
C LEU A 3 -3.10 -11.88 -0.06
N ASP A 4 -3.77 -13.00 -0.34
CA ASP A 4 -4.88 -13.13 -1.32
C ASP A 4 -6.09 -12.23 -1.03
N LYS A 5 -6.23 -11.66 0.18
CA LYS A 5 -7.28 -10.66 0.46
C LYS A 5 -6.81 -9.22 0.43
N ALA A 6 -5.50 -9.00 0.40
CA ALA A 6 -4.89 -7.67 0.41
C ALA A 6 -4.49 -7.21 -0.99
N LEU A 7 -4.37 -8.14 -1.95
CA LEU A 7 -3.96 -7.88 -3.32
C LEU A 7 -5.15 -8.07 -4.27
N ASP A 8 -5.16 -7.31 -5.35
CA ASP A 8 -6.06 -7.55 -6.46
C ASP A 8 -5.73 -8.91 -7.10
N LYS A 9 -6.76 -9.61 -7.60
CA LYS A 9 -6.61 -10.95 -8.22
C LYS A 9 -5.56 -11.00 -9.32
N ALA A 10 -5.34 -9.90 -10.04
CA ALA A 10 -4.31 -9.82 -11.07
C ALA A 10 -2.87 -9.89 -10.52
N TYR A 11 -2.69 -9.67 -9.21
CA TYR A 11 -1.39 -9.58 -8.54
C TYR A 11 -1.15 -10.69 -7.51
N GLU A 12 -2.15 -11.53 -7.18
CA GLU A 12 -2.00 -12.68 -6.28
C GLU A 12 -0.95 -13.70 -6.75
N SER A 13 -0.75 -13.83 -8.06
CA SER A 13 0.22 -14.76 -8.66
C SER A 13 1.61 -14.15 -8.87
N LYS A 14 1.82 -12.87 -8.53
CA LYS A 14 3.06 -12.15 -8.79
C LYS A 14 4.03 -12.22 -7.62
N SER A 15 5.31 -12.06 -7.93
CA SER A 15 6.32 -11.97 -6.88
C SER A 15 6.18 -10.69 -6.07
N VAL A 16 6.56 -10.71 -4.79
CA VAL A 16 6.53 -9.53 -3.90
C VAL A 16 7.27 -8.33 -4.53
N LYS A 17 8.38 -8.57 -5.24
CA LYS A 17 9.09 -7.50 -5.98
C LYS A 17 8.25 -6.86 -7.07
N GLU A 18 7.48 -7.65 -7.82
CA GLU A 18 6.60 -7.12 -8.88
C GLU A 18 5.42 -6.36 -8.28
N ILE A 19 4.87 -6.86 -7.17
CA ILE A 19 3.81 -6.17 -6.41
C ILE A 19 4.34 -4.83 -5.89
N LEU A 20 5.54 -4.79 -5.35
CA LEU A 20 6.15 -3.55 -4.85
C LEU A 20 6.34 -2.50 -5.98
N SER A 21 6.62 -2.93 -7.20
CA SER A 21 6.69 -2.05 -8.38
C SER A 21 5.33 -1.76 -9.02
N ALA A 22 4.27 -2.43 -8.58
CA ALA A 22 2.92 -2.20 -9.08
C ALA A 22 2.31 -0.93 -8.46
N PRO A 23 1.31 -0.32 -9.13
CA PRO A 23 0.58 0.82 -8.59
C PRO A 23 -0.26 0.45 -7.36
N PRO A 24 -0.65 1.42 -6.52
CA PRO A 24 -1.50 1.18 -5.34
C PRO A 24 -2.79 0.44 -5.66
N SER A 25 -3.39 0.61 -6.84
CA SER A 25 -4.56 -0.13 -7.34
C SER A 25 -4.36 -1.65 -7.42
N ALA A 26 -3.11 -2.14 -7.37
CA ALA A 26 -2.82 -3.56 -7.21
C ALA A 26 -3.18 -4.10 -5.82
N LEU A 27 -3.47 -3.23 -4.84
CA LEU A 27 -4.04 -3.60 -3.55
C LEU A 27 -5.57 -3.71 -3.68
N ALA A 28 -6.14 -4.75 -3.05
CA ALA A 28 -7.57 -4.96 -3.06
C ALA A 28 -8.31 -3.76 -2.45
N GLY A 29 -9.29 -3.23 -3.20
CA GLY A 29 -10.11 -2.09 -2.77
C GLY A 29 -9.60 -0.72 -3.24
N LEU A 30 -8.42 -0.66 -3.86
CA LEU A 30 -7.97 0.53 -4.58
C LEU A 30 -8.34 0.42 -6.07
N THR A 31 -8.45 1.57 -6.72
CA THR A 31 -8.79 1.70 -8.14
C THR A 31 -7.86 2.70 -8.78
N GLU A 32 -7.78 2.74 -10.12
CA GLU A 32 -6.91 3.68 -10.86
C GLU A 32 -7.14 5.15 -10.47
N LYS A 33 -8.36 5.48 -10.05
CA LYS A 33 -8.68 6.82 -9.52
C LYS A 33 -7.87 7.14 -8.27
N HIS A 34 -7.69 6.17 -7.37
CA HIS A 34 -6.88 6.33 -6.17
C HIS A 34 -5.40 6.49 -6.50
N ASP A 35 -4.88 5.78 -7.50
CA ASP A 35 -3.49 5.95 -7.96
C ASP A 35 -3.23 7.38 -8.39
N THR A 36 -4.14 7.93 -9.19
CA THR A 36 -4.04 9.31 -9.68
C THR A 36 -4.07 10.31 -8.54
N GLN A 37 -4.92 10.08 -7.52
CA GLN A 37 -5.01 10.94 -6.34
C GLN A 37 -3.77 10.84 -5.44
N LEU A 38 -3.28 9.63 -5.19
CA LEU A 38 -2.07 9.40 -4.40
C LEU A 38 -0.83 9.97 -5.08
N LEU A 39 -0.75 9.87 -6.40
CA LEU A 39 0.28 10.49 -7.20
C LEU A 39 0.21 12.02 -7.12
N ALA A 40 -0.97 12.61 -7.29
CA ALA A 40 -1.14 14.05 -7.25
C ALA A 40 -0.92 14.66 -5.85
N ALA A 41 -1.37 13.97 -4.81
CA ALA A 41 -1.31 14.47 -3.43
C ALA A 41 0.04 14.19 -2.75
N LEU A 42 0.62 13.01 -2.98
CA LEU A 42 1.76 12.49 -2.22
C LEU A 42 2.92 12.02 -3.10
N GLY A 43 2.79 12.09 -4.43
CA GLY A 43 3.83 11.63 -5.36
C GLY A 43 3.99 10.12 -5.44
N ILE A 44 3.04 9.35 -4.90
CA ILE A 44 3.12 7.89 -4.79
C ILE A 44 2.71 7.24 -6.11
N LYS A 45 3.62 6.48 -6.72
CA LYS A 45 3.36 5.74 -7.97
C LYS A 45 3.26 4.24 -7.76
N THR A 46 3.97 3.73 -6.77
CA THR A 46 4.10 2.29 -6.52
C THR A 46 3.74 1.92 -5.09
N ILE A 47 3.44 0.65 -4.84
CA ILE A 47 3.25 0.13 -3.49
C ILE A 47 4.53 0.33 -2.65
N ALA A 48 5.72 0.23 -3.27
CA ALA A 48 6.98 0.56 -2.61
C ALA A 48 7.05 2.03 -2.16
N ASP A 49 6.61 2.97 -3.01
CA ASP A 49 6.55 4.39 -2.65
C ASP A 49 5.57 4.63 -1.50
N LEU A 50 4.43 3.92 -1.51
CA LEU A 50 3.42 3.99 -0.45
C LEU A 50 4.02 3.53 0.89
N GLY A 51 4.71 2.39 0.91
CA GLY A 51 5.35 1.85 2.11
C GLY A 51 6.58 2.63 2.60
N ASN A 52 7.27 3.34 1.71
CA ASN A 52 8.39 4.22 2.06
C ASN A 52 7.96 5.66 2.37
N ASN A 53 6.68 5.99 2.25
CA ASN A 53 6.20 7.33 2.53
C ASN A 53 6.19 7.60 4.03
N LYS A 54 6.87 8.68 4.45
CA LYS A 54 7.00 9.08 5.86
C LYS A 54 5.67 9.23 6.60
N TYR A 55 4.60 9.67 5.92
CA TYR A 55 3.30 9.86 6.57
C TYR A 55 2.63 8.52 6.87
N PHE A 56 2.73 7.56 5.95
CA PHE A 56 2.19 6.21 6.14
C PHE A 56 3.00 5.45 7.20
N GLN A 57 4.33 5.57 7.18
CA GLN A 57 5.17 4.96 8.21
C GLN A 57 4.88 5.55 9.60
N LEU A 58 4.71 6.87 9.69
CA LEU A 58 4.35 7.52 10.94
C LEU A 58 2.97 7.05 11.43
N ALA A 59 1.97 6.99 10.55
CA ALA A 59 0.63 6.50 10.90
C ALA A 59 0.65 5.04 11.38
N ALA A 60 1.41 4.16 10.70
CA ALA A 60 1.59 2.78 11.14
C ALA A 60 2.26 2.70 12.51
N THR A 61 3.32 3.49 12.74
CA THR A 61 4.01 3.57 14.03
C THR A 61 3.09 4.07 15.15
N LEU A 62 2.25 5.07 14.87
CA LEU A 62 1.27 5.59 15.83
C LEU A 62 0.22 4.54 16.20
N MET A 63 -0.25 3.75 15.22
CA MET A 63 -1.16 2.63 15.52
C MET A 63 -0.50 1.54 16.36
N GLU A 64 0.75 1.18 16.06
CA GLU A 64 1.51 0.22 16.86
C GLU A 64 1.75 0.72 18.29
N LEU A 65 2.00 2.02 18.46
CA LEU A 65 2.18 2.63 19.77
C LEU A 65 0.87 2.60 20.56
N ALA A 66 -0.25 3.00 19.93
CA ALA A 66 -1.57 2.91 20.55
C ALA A 66 -1.94 1.48 20.96
N ALA A 67 -1.53 0.47 20.19
CA ALA A 67 -1.73 -0.94 20.52
C ALA A 67 -0.87 -1.43 21.69
N LYS A 68 0.26 -0.76 21.98
CA LYS A 68 1.16 -1.06 23.11
C LYS A 68 0.86 -0.24 24.36
N GLU A 69 0.16 0.89 24.22
CA GLU A 69 -0.32 1.69 25.36
C GLU A 69 -1.53 1.07 26.08
N GLY A 70 -2.04 -0.08 25.60
CA GLY A 70 -3.11 -0.86 26.21
C GLY A 70 -2.64 -2.01 27.10
#